data_AF-A0AAW8KAQ8-F1
#
_entry.id   AF-A0AAW8KAQ8-F1
#
_cell.length_a   1.000
_cell.length_b   1.000
_cell.length_c   1.000
_cell.angle_alpha   90.00
_cell.angle_beta   90.00
_cell.angle_gamma   90.00
#
_symmetry.space_group_name_H-M   'P 1'
#
loop_
_entity.id
_entity.type
_entity.pdbx_description
1 polymer ?
#
loop_
_entity_poly.entity_id
_entity_poly.type
_entity_poly.pdbx_seq_one_letter_code
_entity_poly.pdbx_strand_id
1 'polypeptide(L)'
;YLVKDGKPLRLGYTTGSCAAAAAKAAAWMLLTGHRKTRIRLRTPKGIELDLPVLDICQTPEQVSCAIEKDSGDDPDSTNGVHIAATVSFTDQPG
;
A
#
# COMPACT_ATOMS: atom_id res chain seq x y z
N TYR A 1 7.39 -10.37 13.03
CA TYR A 1 7.46 -11.84 13.04
C TYR A 1 6.48 -12.38 14.07
N LEU A 2 5.82 -13.51 13.82
CA LEU A 2 5.07 -14.29 14.81
C LEU A 2 5.85 -15.55 15.13
N VAL A 3 5.85 -16.03 16.37
CA VAL A 3 6.43 -17.34 16.68
C VAL A 3 5.32 -18.39 16.66
N LYS A 4 5.45 -19.40 15.80
CA LYS A 4 4.55 -20.56 15.72
C LYS A 4 5.40 -21.83 15.79
N ASP A 5 5.06 -22.75 16.68
CA ASP A 5 5.80 -24.01 16.90
C ASP A 5 7.31 -23.84 17.12
N GLY A 6 7.70 -22.78 17.84
CA GLY A 6 9.10 -22.45 18.13
C GLY A 6 9.87 -21.82 16.96
N LYS A 7 9.23 -21.57 15.81
CA LYS A 7 9.85 -20.95 14.63
C LYS A 7 9.32 -19.51 14.42
N PRO A 8 10.20 -18.53 14.15
CA PRO A 8 9.78 -17.20 13.74
C PRO A 8 9.27 -17.22 12.30
N LEU A 9 8.05 -16.75 12.09
CA LEU A 9 7.40 -16.56 10.81
C LEU A 9 7.37 -15.08 10.41
N ARG A 10 7.72 -14.79 9.17
CA ARG A 10 7.64 -13.46 8.57
C ARG A 10 6.18 -13.09 8.36
N LEU A 11 5.81 -11.91 8.84
CA LEU A 11 4.47 -11.36 8.65
C LEU A 11 4.45 -10.60 7.33
N GLY A 12 3.52 -10.98 6.46
CA GLY A 12 3.14 -10.17 5.31
C GLY A 12 2.23 -9.00 5.67
N TYR A 13 1.72 -8.32 4.64
CA TYR A 13 0.71 -7.27 4.74
C TYR A 13 -0.57 -7.72 4.06
N THR A 14 -1.72 -7.34 4.65
CA THR A 14 -3.02 -7.70 4.11
C THR A 14 -3.33 -6.91 2.84
N THR A 15 -4.23 -7.43 2.00
CA THR A 15 -4.75 -6.74 0.80
C THR A 15 -5.29 -5.36 1.14
N GLY A 16 -6.03 -5.22 2.24
CA GLY A 16 -6.54 -3.92 2.70
C GLY A 16 -5.43 -2.93 3.10
N SER A 17 -4.33 -3.42 3.69
CA SER A 17 -3.16 -2.57 3.98
C SER A 17 -2.49 -2.11 2.69
N CYS A 18 -2.37 -2.99 1.69
CA CYS A 18 -1.82 -2.64 0.39
C CYS A 18 -2.68 -1.59 -0.33
N ALA A 19 -4.01 -1.78 -0.35
CA ALA A 19 -4.95 -0.82 -0.93
C ALA A 19 -4.90 0.54 -0.24
N ALA A 20 -4.89 0.57 1.11
CA ALA A 20 -4.79 1.81 1.87
C ALA A 20 -3.46 2.54 1.63
N ALA A 21 -2.36 1.80 1.51
CA ALA A 21 -1.06 2.38 1.20
C ALA A 21 -1.00 2.93 -0.24
N ALA A 22 -1.52 2.21 -1.23
CA ALA A 22 -1.62 2.66 -2.61
C ALA A 22 -2.43 3.96 -2.71
N ALA A 23 -3.63 3.99 -2.10
CA ALA A 23 -4.49 5.17 -2.08
C ALA A 23 -3.83 6.36 -1.36
N LYS A 24 -3.18 6.11 -0.21
CA LYS A 24 -2.45 7.14 0.53
C LYS A 24 -1.29 7.71 -0.29
N ALA A 25 -0.53 6.87 -0.99
CA ALA A 25 0.56 7.31 -1.85
C ALA A 25 0.02 8.17 -3.01
N ALA A 26 -1.00 7.69 -3.71
CA ALA A 26 -1.63 8.41 -4.82
C ALA A 26 -2.18 9.77 -4.39
N ALA A 27 -2.96 9.81 -3.30
CA ALA A 27 -3.50 11.06 -2.75
C ALA A 27 -2.39 12.04 -2.34
N TRP A 28 -1.33 11.56 -1.67
CA TRP A 28 -0.22 12.42 -1.28
C TRP A 28 0.49 13.02 -2.50
N MET A 29 0.75 12.23 -3.54
CA MET A 29 1.40 12.72 -4.75
C MET A 29 0.50 13.69 -5.53
N LEU A 30 -0.81 13.42 -5.60
CA LEU A 30 -1.76 14.32 -6.26
C LEU A 30 -1.83 15.68 -5.53
N LEU A 31 -1.94 15.66 -4.21
CA LEU A 31 -2.07 16.88 -3.40
C LEU A 31 -0.79 17.73 -3.37
N THR A 32 0.38 17.10 -3.47
CA THR A 32 1.67 17.79 -3.34
C THR A 32 2.37 18.03 -4.67
N GLY A 33 1.98 17.33 -5.73
CA GLY A 33 2.70 17.29 -7.00
C GLY A 33 4.05 16.56 -6.93
N HIS A 34 4.49 16.11 -5.76
CA HIS A 34 5.80 15.47 -5.59
C HIS A 34 5.71 13.95 -5.75
N ARG A 35 6.69 13.36 -6.45
CA ARG A 35 6.78 11.91 -6.57
C ARG A 35 7.27 11.28 -5.26
N LYS A 36 6.68 10.13 -4.89
CA LYS A 36 7.02 9.41 -3.66
C LYS A 36 7.12 7.90 -3.91
N THR A 37 8.28 7.33 -3.63
CA THR A 37 8.58 5.92 -3.93
C THR A 37 8.37 4.99 -2.74
N ARG A 38 8.09 5.52 -1.54
CA ARG A 38 7.76 4.77 -0.33
C ARG A 38 6.69 5.48 0.49
N ILE A 39 5.77 4.72 1.08
CA ILE A 39 4.70 5.26 1.90
C ILE A 39 4.59 4.54 3.25
N ARG A 40 4.44 5.34 4.31
CA ARG A 40 4.19 4.83 5.65
C ARG A 40 2.70 4.65 5.90
N LEU A 41 2.30 3.49 6.40
CA LEU A 41 0.92 3.17 6.78
C LEU A 41 0.89 2.58 8.19
N ARG A 42 0.12 3.19 9.09
CA ARG A 42 -0.14 2.64 10.42
C ARG A 42 -1.36 1.72 10.34
N THR A 43 -1.18 0.47 10.71
CA THR A 43 -2.26 -0.53 10.76
C THR A 43 -3.10 -0.37 12.03
N PRO A 44 -4.34 -0.89 12.08
CA PRO A 44 -5.17 -0.88 13.30
C PRO A 44 -4.51 -1.56 14.50
N LYS A 45 -3.59 -2.51 14.26
CA LYS A 45 -2.80 -3.19 15.29
C LYS A 45 -1.62 -2.35 15.81
N GLY A 46 -1.50 -1.10 15.38
CA GLY A 46 -0.44 -0.18 15.81
C GLY A 46 0.92 -0.37 15.12
N ILE A 47 1.03 -1.33 14.19
CA ILE A 47 2.26 -1.59 13.41
C ILE A 47 2.37 -0.55 12.30
N GLU A 48 3.53 0.11 12.20
CA GLU A 48 3.87 0.97 11.08
C GLU A 48 4.53 0.14 9.97
N LEU A 49 3.96 0.21 8.78
CA LEU A 49 4.50 -0.37 7.55
C LEU A 49 5.17 0.74 6.75
N ASP A 50 6.33 0.47 6.17
CA ASP A 50 6.97 1.33 5.17
C ASP A 50 7.07 0.54 3.86
N LEU A 51 6.22 0.88 2.91
CA LEU A 51 5.93 0.06 1.74
C LEU A 51 6.46 0.73 0.46
N PRO A 52 7.15 -0.02 -0.43
CA PRO A 52 7.53 0.50 -1.74
C PRO A 52 6.29 0.79 -2.58
N VAL A 53 6.29 1.94 -3.26
CA VAL A 53 5.22 2.34 -4.17
C VAL A 53 5.64 1.99 -5.59
N LEU A 54 4.83 1.19 -6.27
CA LEU A 54 5.04 0.66 -7.61
C LEU A 54 4.05 1.30 -8.60
N ASP A 55 4.28 1.06 -9.89
CA ASP A 55 3.39 1.43 -11.00
C ASP A 55 2.82 2.86 -10.92
N ILE A 56 3.69 3.81 -10.56
CA ILE A 56 3.31 5.22 -10.39
C ILE A 56 3.02 5.83 -11.76
N CYS A 57 1.76 6.19 -12.00
CA CYS A 57 1.35 7.06 -13.10
C CYS A 57 0.80 8.35 -12.51
N GLN A 58 1.45 9.48 -12.80
CA GLN A 58 1.10 10.78 -12.25
C GLN A 58 0.76 11.75 -13.37
N THR A 59 -0.44 12.32 -13.28
CA THR A 59 -0.96 13.40 -14.14
C THR A 59 -1.41 14.56 -13.26
N PRO A 60 -1.66 15.76 -13.81
CA PRO A 60 -2.23 16.87 -13.05
C PRO A 60 -3.62 16.56 -12.44
N GLU A 61 -4.41 15.70 -13.09
CA GLU A 61 -5.80 15.42 -12.71
C GLU A 61 -5.93 14.20 -11.78
N GLN A 62 -5.04 13.22 -11.93
CA GLN A 62 -5.08 11.98 -11.18
C GLN A 62 -3.70 11.35 -10.98
N VAL A 63 -3.59 10.54 -9.93
CA VAL A 63 -2.43 9.68 -9.68
C VAL A 63 -2.91 8.25 -9.45
N SER A 64 -2.24 7.28 -10.07
CA SER A 64 -2.36 5.87 -9.74
C SER A 64 -1.05 5.30 -9.19
N CYS A 65 -1.17 4.41 -8.22
CA CYS A 65 -0.06 3.72 -7.58
C CYS A 65 -0.46 2.27 -7.28
N ALA A 66 0.53 1.39 -7.19
CA ALA A 66 0.35 0.02 -6.72
C ALA A 66 1.26 -0.31 -5.53
N ILE A 67 0.84 -1.29 -4.74
CA ILE A 67 1.64 -1.94 -3.70
C ILE A 67 1.60 -3.44 -3.96
N GLU A 68 2.76 -4.08 -4.04
CA GLU A 68 2.85 -5.54 -4.11
C GLU A 68 2.50 -6.15 -2.75
N LYS A 69 1.59 -7.12 -2.76
CA LYS A 69 1.22 -7.87 -1.56
C LYS A 69 2.27 -8.92 -1.23
N ASP A 70 3.03 -8.70 -0.17
CA ASP A 70 3.87 -9.72 0.46
C ASP A 70 3.05 -10.46 1.53
N SER A 71 2.94 -11.78 1.44
CA SER A 71 2.17 -12.62 2.37
C SER A 71 3.06 -13.25 3.45
N GLY A 72 4.36 -12.95 3.46
CA GLY A 72 5.29 -13.55 4.40
C GLY A 72 5.47 -15.04 4.15
N ASP A 73 5.32 -15.85 5.19
CA ASP A 73 5.38 -17.31 5.11
C ASP A 73 3.99 -17.98 4.98
N ASP A 74 2.93 -17.17 4.81
CA ASP A 74 1.56 -17.66 4.65
C ASP A 74 1.32 -18.08 3.18
N PRO A 75 0.88 -19.33 2.92
CA PRO A 75 0.53 -19.78 1.58
C PRO A 75 -0.78 -19.13 1.11
N ASP A 76 -0.67 -17.90 0.63
CA ASP A 76 -1.76 -17.07 0.14
C ASP A 76 -1.66 -16.88 -1.38
N SER A 77 -2.71 -17.27 -2.11
CA SER A 77 -2.76 -17.21 -3.58
C SER A 77 -2.63 -15.81 -4.17
N THR A 78 -2.80 -14.76 -3.35
CA THR A 78 -2.67 -13.35 -3.76
C THR A 78 -1.30 -12.76 -3.45
N ASN A 79 -0.33 -13.58 -3.00
CA ASN A 79 1.05 -13.15 -2.85
C ASN A 79 1.66 -12.68 -4.18
N GLY A 80 2.40 -11.58 -4.16
CA GLY A 80 2.99 -10.95 -5.34
C GLY A 80 1.99 -10.16 -6.21
N VAL A 81 0.70 -10.14 -5.87
CA VAL A 81 -0.28 -9.36 -6.63
C VAL A 81 -0.09 -7.87 -6.34
N HIS A 82 -0.11 -7.07 -7.41
CA HIS A 82 -0.12 -5.61 -7.32
C HIS A 82 -1.53 -5.12 -6.99
N ILE A 83 -1.68 -4.52 -5.81
CA ILE A 83 -2.92 -3.85 -5.39
C ILE A 83 -2.82 -2.38 -5.73
N ALA A 84 -3.60 -1.95 -6.72
CA ALA A 84 -3.56 -0.60 -7.26
C ALA A 84 -4.71 0.28 -6.75
N ALA A 85 -4.47 1.60 -6.70
CA ALA A 85 -5.47 2.62 -6.45
C ALA A 85 -5.21 3.85 -7.34
N THR A 86 -6.29 4.44 -7.84
CA THR A 86 -6.28 5.71 -8.57
C THR A 86 -7.05 6.76 -7.78
N VAL A 87 -6.48 7.94 -7.64
CA VAL A 87 -7.07 9.08 -6.91
C VAL A 87 -7.14 10.27 -7.84
N SER A 88 -8.27 10.96 -7.84
CA SER A 88 -8.53 12.21 -8.56
C SER A 88 -9.31 13.17 -7.67
N PHE A 89 -9.31 14.46 -8.01
CA PHE A 89 -10.24 15.40 -7.40
C PHE A 89 -11.68 15.12 -7.84
N THR A 90 -12.63 15.49 -6.98
CA THR A 90 -14.06 15.45 -7.27
C THR A 90 -14.67 16.78 -6.88
N ASP A 91 -15.66 17.24 -7.65
CA ASP A 91 -16.41 18.46 -7.36
C ASP A 91 -17.47 18.24 -6.26
N GLN A 92 -17.67 17.00 -5.84
CA GLN A 92 -18.56 16.67 -4.74
C GLN A 92 -17.85 16.83 -3.39
N PRO A 93 -18.48 17.47 -2.39
CA PRO A 93 -17.94 17.51 -1.03
C PRO A 93 -17.88 16.10 -0.43
N GLY A 94 -16.86 15.87 0.39
CA GLY A 94 -16.63 14.61 1.12
C GLY A 94 -17.21 14.59 2.53
#